data_AF-K5W269-F1
#
_entry.id   AF-K5W269-F1
#
_cell.length_a   1.000
_cell.length_b   1.000
_cell.length_c   1.000
_cell.angle_alpha   90.00
_cell.angle_beta   90.00
_cell.angle_gamma   90.00
#
_symmetry.space_group_name_H-M   'P 1'
#
loop_
_entity.id
_entity.type
_entity.pdbx_description
1 polymer ?
#
loop_
_entity_poly.entity_id
_entity_poly.type
_entity_poly.pdbx_seq_one_letter_code
_entity_poly.pdbx_strand_id
1 'polypeptide(L)'
;SRKGVPDSLSKHLKEDHPLRAISFGVNSTWFFKEAPRSGKNGSYCLSSSAAVYYPRIHEIYQSDEVINWVAFGAKGDYVVDTDEKIYWHSEERVVRTYKEGGNQVPLRCASFGCDGAWVVVEDDGVIRSAGLSAKIKAALDKKPVRVGIV
;
A
#
# COMPACT_ATOMS: atom_id res chain seq x y z
N SER A 1 24.62 -1.31 14.15
CA SER A 1 23.38 -2.04 13.80
C SER A 1 22.27 -1.04 13.57
N ARG A 2 21.45 -1.21 12.52
CA ARG A 2 20.27 -0.36 12.29
C ARG A 2 19.17 -0.84 13.24
N LYS A 3 19.00 -0.20 14.39
CA LYS A 3 17.99 -0.60 15.38
C LYS A 3 16.59 -0.56 14.74
N GLY A 4 15.80 -1.61 14.92
CA GLY A 4 14.40 -1.68 14.49
C GLY A 4 14.13 -2.19 13.07
N VAL A 5 15.16 -2.48 12.26
CA VAL A 5 14.99 -3.12 10.95
C VAL A 5 15.18 -4.63 11.11
N PRO A 6 14.21 -5.48 10.73
CA PRO A 6 14.40 -6.92 10.75
C PRO A 6 15.63 -7.35 9.94
N ASP A 7 16.38 -8.34 10.42
CA ASP A 7 17.59 -8.81 9.73
C ASP A 7 17.31 -9.35 8.32
N SER A 8 16.13 -9.94 8.13
CA SER A 8 15.64 -10.39 6.83
C SER A 8 15.49 -9.22 5.84
N LEU A 9 14.85 -8.13 6.26
CA LEU A 9 14.74 -6.91 5.47
C LEU A 9 16.10 -6.24 5.23
N SER A 10 16.96 -6.22 6.26
CA SER A 10 18.29 -5.64 6.17
C SER A 10 19.16 -6.28 5.08
N LYS A 11 18.94 -7.56 4.73
CA LYS A 11 19.63 -8.21 3.61
C LYS A 11 19.19 -7.64 2.26
N HIS A 12 17.90 -7.39 2.08
CA HIS A 12 17.36 -6.81 0.86
C HIS A 12 17.75 -5.33 0.69
N LEU A 13 17.80 -4.57 1.79
CA LEU A 13 18.20 -3.15 1.77
C LEU A 13 19.70 -2.89 1.57
N LYS A 14 20.52 -3.93 1.35
CA LYS A 14 21.97 -3.78 1.09
C LYS A 14 22.28 -3.51 -0.37
N GLU A 15 21.36 -3.80 -1.28
CA GLU A 15 21.53 -3.47 -2.69
C GLU A 15 21.41 -1.96 -2.88
N ASP A 16 22.34 -1.36 -3.64
CA ASP A 16 22.33 0.06 -3.97
C ASP A 16 21.39 0.31 -5.15
N HIS A 17 20.10 0.04 -4.92
CA HIS A 17 19.05 0.23 -5.91
C HIS A 17 17.89 1.04 -5.32
N PRO A 18 17.35 2.04 -6.03
CA PRO A 18 16.32 2.91 -5.48
C PRO A 18 15.07 2.13 -5.05
N LEU A 19 14.53 2.49 -3.90
CA LEU A 19 13.24 1.99 -3.43
C LEU A 19 12.10 2.81 -4.02
N ARG A 20 11.02 2.13 -4.38
CA ARG A 20 9.75 2.75 -4.77
C ARG A 20 8.74 2.75 -3.62
N ALA A 21 8.73 1.69 -2.81
CA ALA A 21 7.84 1.59 -1.66
C ALA A 21 8.47 0.78 -0.53
N ILE A 22 8.13 1.12 0.71
CA ILE A 22 8.43 0.32 1.89
C ILE A 22 7.33 0.57 2.92
N SER A 23 6.88 -0.48 3.60
CA SER A 23 5.89 -0.38 4.66
C SER A 23 6.12 -1.44 5.72
N PHE A 24 5.69 -1.11 6.95
CA PHE A 24 5.81 -1.96 8.12
C PHE A 24 4.42 -2.19 8.70
N GLY A 25 4.12 -3.44 9.02
CA GLY A 25 2.93 -3.87 9.72
C GLY A 25 3.25 -4.41 11.11
N VAL A 26 2.27 -5.06 11.71
CA VAL A 26 2.44 -5.69 13.03
C VAL A 26 3.36 -6.91 12.97
N ASN A 27 3.95 -7.27 14.11
CA ASN A 27 4.68 -8.54 14.30
C ASN A 27 5.76 -8.80 13.24
N SER A 28 6.63 -7.79 13.03
CA SER A 28 7.72 -7.83 12.05
C SER A 28 7.26 -8.03 10.61
N THR A 29 6.00 -7.71 10.29
CA THR A 29 5.51 -7.69 8.92
C THR A 29 6.08 -6.51 8.16
N TRP A 30 6.53 -6.75 6.93
CA TRP A 30 7.01 -5.68 6.06
C TRP A 30 6.81 -6.03 4.59
N PHE A 31 6.74 -4.99 3.77
CA PHE A 31 6.76 -5.05 2.33
C PHE A 31 7.79 -4.04 1.81
N PHE A 32 8.49 -4.35 0.74
CA PHE A 32 9.22 -3.35 -0.02
C PHE A 32 9.12 -3.62 -1.52
N LYS A 33 9.23 -2.56 -2.31
CA LYS A 33 9.32 -2.59 -3.76
C LYS A 33 10.47 -1.71 -4.24
N GLU A 34 11.27 -2.27 -5.12
CA GLU A 34 12.33 -1.57 -5.83
C GLU A 34 11.78 -0.75 -6.99
N ALA A 35 12.51 0.30 -7.37
CA ALA A 35 12.28 0.97 -8.64
C ALA A 35 12.47 -0.01 -9.81
N PRO A 36 11.80 0.18 -10.95
CA PRO A 36 12.05 -0.59 -12.17
C PRO A 36 13.54 -0.64 -12.54
N ARG A 37 14.08 -1.85 -12.76
CA ARG A 37 15.36 -2.02 -13.48
C ARG A 37 15.00 -2.12 -14.96
N SER A 38 15.23 -1.03 -15.70
CA SER A 38 15.01 -0.86 -17.16
C SER A 38 13.99 -1.82 -17.79
N GLY A 39 12.72 -1.39 -17.88
CA GLY A 39 11.68 -2.11 -18.63
C GLY A 39 11.00 -3.28 -17.90
N LYS A 40 11.36 -3.57 -16.64
CA LYS A 40 10.64 -4.52 -15.78
C LYS A 40 9.92 -3.79 -14.66
N ASN A 41 8.72 -4.24 -14.30
CA ASN A 41 8.10 -3.89 -13.03
C ASN A 41 9.09 -4.27 -11.91
N GLY A 42 9.53 -3.29 -11.12
CA GLY A 42 10.58 -3.50 -10.11
C GLY A 42 10.24 -4.67 -9.17
N SER A 43 11.27 -5.35 -8.66
CA SER A 43 11.11 -6.47 -7.73
C SER A 43 10.43 -6.00 -6.44
N TYR A 44 9.65 -6.87 -5.83
CA TYR A 44 9.07 -6.64 -4.51
C TYR A 44 9.19 -7.90 -3.66
N CYS A 45 9.14 -7.71 -2.34
CA CYS A 45 9.19 -8.81 -1.39
C CYS A 45 8.28 -8.50 -0.21
N LEU A 46 7.76 -9.56 0.39
CA LEU A 46 6.88 -9.55 1.54
C LEU A 46 7.47 -10.47 2.60
N SER A 47 7.44 -10.04 3.86
CA SER A 47 7.90 -10.88 4.96
C SER A 47 7.06 -12.16 5.10
N SER A 48 7.66 -13.24 5.59
CA SER A 48 6.94 -14.49 5.85
C SER A 48 5.84 -14.34 6.91
N SER A 49 5.98 -13.40 7.85
CA SER A 49 4.96 -13.11 8.87
C SER A 49 3.65 -12.59 8.27
N ALA A 50 3.67 -12.04 7.05
CA ALA A 50 2.45 -11.59 6.38
C ALA A 50 1.46 -12.73 6.16
N ALA A 51 1.91 -13.97 5.94
CA ALA A 51 1.03 -15.13 5.79
C ALA A 51 0.13 -15.38 7.02
N VAL A 52 0.58 -14.95 8.20
CA VAL A 52 -0.15 -15.13 9.47
C VAL A 52 -1.00 -13.90 9.79
N TYR A 53 -0.42 -12.71 9.69
CA TYR A 53 -1.07 -11.48 10.19
C TYR A 53 -1.83 -10.70 9.10
N TYR A 54 -1.54 -10.98 7.82
CA TYR A 54 -2.17 -10.34 6.66
C TYR A 54 -2.38 -11.39 5.54
N PRO A 55 -3.12 -12.48 5.80
CA PRO A 55 -3.20 -13.64 4.90
C PRO A 55 -3.66 -13.27 3.49
N ARG A 56 -4.59 -12.32 3.36
CA ARG A 56 -5.06 -11.86 2.06
C ARG A 56 -3.99 -11.14 1.24
N ILE A 57 -3.10 -10.37 1.89
CA ILE A 57 -1.96 -9.76 1.21
C ILE A 57 -0.99 -10.85 0.74
N HIS A 58 -0.80 -11.89 1.55
CA HIS A 58 0.02 -13.03 1.17
C HIS A 58 -0.56 -13.80 -0.02
N GLU A 59 -1.87 -14.00 -0.10
CA GLU A 59 -2.54 -14.58 -1.26
C GLU A 59 -2.32 -13.75 -2.54
N ILE A 60 -2.47 -12.42 -2.45
CA ILE A 60 -2.19 -11.53 -3.59
C ILE A 60 -0.72 -11.63 -4.00
N TYR A 61 0.21 -11.70 -3.02
CA TYR A 61 1.64 -11.87 -3.28
C TYR A 61 1.99 -13.18 -3.99
N GLN A 62 1.17 -14.22 -3.83
CA GLN A 62 1.30 -15.50 -4.55
C GLN A 62 0.53 -15.56 -5.87
N SER A 63 -0.24 -14.52 -6.20
CA SER A 63 -1.02 -14.44 -7.43
C SER A 63 -0.21 -13.87 -8.61
N ASP A 64 -0.82 -13.82 -9.79
CA ASP A 64 -0.22 -13.21 -10.98
C ASP A 64 -0.29 -11.66 -10.99
N GLU A 65 -0.97 -11.04 -10.01
CA GLU A 65 -1.08 -9.58 -9.91
C GLU A 65 0.24 -8.94 -9.42
N VAL A 66 0.67 -7.86 -10.07
CA VAL A 66 1.89 -7.13 -9.69
C VAL A 66 1.57 -6.14 -8.59
N ILE A 67 2.07 -6.39 -7.38
CA ILE A 67 1.90 -5.45 -6.26
C ILE A 67 2.75 -4.20 -6.48
N ASN A 68 2.11 -3.03 -6.50
CA ASN A 68 2.75 -1.72 -6.62
C ASN A 68 3.00 -1.08 -5.26
N TRP A 69 2.08 -1.27 -4.33
CA TRP A 69 2.15 -0.63 -3.04
C TRP A 69 1.36 -1.41 -1.99
N VAL A 70 1.85 -1.39 -0.75
CA VAL A 70 1.15 -1.96 0.41
C VAL A 70 1.25 -0.95 1.53
N ALA A 71 0.14 -0.66 2.20
CA ALA A 71 0.17 -0.08 3.53
C ALA A 71 -0.56 -0.97 4.52
N PHE A 72 0.09 -1.17 5.65
CA PHE A 72 -0.42 -1.92 6.77
C PHE A 72 -1.03 -0.94 7.78
N GLY A 73 -2.24 -1.25 8.21
CA GLY A 73 -2.90 -0.64 9.35
C GLY A 73 -2.75 -1.46 10.62
N ALA A 74 -3.18 -0.86 11.73
CA ALA A 74 -3.28 -1.54 13.00
C ALA A 74 -4.36 -2.64 12.91
N LYS A 75 -4.23 -3.69 13.71
CA LYS A 75 -5.24 -4.76 13.84
C LYS A 75 -5.55 -5.56 12.56
N GLY A 76 -4.62 -5.60 11.60
CA GLY A 76 -4.79 -6.38 10.36
C GLY A 76 -5.36 -5.57 9.19
N ASP A 77 -5.74 -4.31 9.40
CA ASP A 77 -6.14 -3.41 8.33
C ASP A 77 -5.06 -3.29 7.26
N TYR A 78 -5.44 -3.14 5.99
CA TYR A 78 -4.50 -2.97 4.90
C TYR A 78 -5.12 -2.30 3.69
N VAL A 79 -4.24 -1.72 2.87
CA VAL A 79 -4.50 -1.33 1.48
C VAL A 79 -3.41 -1.93 0.62
N VAL A 80 -3.80 -2.58 -0.48
CA VAL A 80 -2.88 -3.11 -1.50
C VAL A 80 -3.28 -2.54 -2.86
N ASP A 81 -2.33 -1.89 -3.53
CA ASP A 81 -2.45 -1.47 -4.92
C ASP A 81 -1.70 -2.46 -5.81
N THR A 82 -2.39 -3.05 -6.78
CA THR A 82 -1.82 -3.91 -7.81
C THR A 82 -1.86 -3.22 -9.17
N ASP A 83 -1.41 -3.88 -10.22
CA ASP A 83 -1.62 -3.44 -11.60
C ASP A 83 -3.06 -3.70 -12.09
N GLU A 84 -3.84 -4.50 -11.36
CA GLU A 84 -5.23 -4.82 -11.71
C GLU A 84 -6.26 -4.11 -10.84
N LYS A 85 -6.01 -3.95 -9.54
CA LYS A 85 -7.02 -3.57 -8.54
C LYS A 85 -6.43 -2.83 -7.35
N ILE A 86 -7.32 -2.20 -6.58
CA ILE A 86 -7.05 -1.78 -5.20
C ILE A 86 -7.89 -2.63 -4.24
N TYR A 87 -7.21 -3.27 -3.29
CA TYR A 87 -7.80 -4.08 -2.22
C TYR A 87 -7.81 -3.33 -0.89
N TRP A 88 -8.90 -3.48 -0.12
CA TRP A 88 -9.03 -2.95 1.23
C TRP A 88 -9.52 -4.01 2.23
N HIS A 89 -8.88 -4.05 3.40
CA HIS A 89 -9.28 -4.91 4.52
C HIS A 89 -10.73 -4.74 4.99
N SER A 90 -11.24 -3.52 5.20
CA SER A 90 -12.46 -3.35 6.02
C SER A 90 -13.76 -3.87 5.39
N GLU A 91 -13.74 -4.32 4.13
CA GLU A 91 -14.94 -4.82 3.46
C GLU A 91 -14.74 -6.11 2.64
N GLU A 92 -13.54 -6.72 2.63
CA GLU A 92 -13.18 -7.78 1.66
C GLU A 92 -13.52 -7.41 0.20
N ARG A 93 -13.64 -6.10 -0.10
CA ARG A 93 -14.11 -5.59 -1.38
C ARG A 93 -12.96 -5.04 -2.20
N VAL A 94 -13.02 -5.34 -3.49
CA VAL A 94 -12.29 -4.63 -4.52
C VAL A 94 -12.88 -3.22 -4.61
N VAL A 95 -12.08 -2.21 -4.30
CA VAL A 95 -12.51 -0.80 -4.27
C VAL A 95 -12.55 -0.22 -5.68
N ARG A 96 -11.66 -0.73 -6.55
CA ARG A 96 -11.52 -0.33 -7.94
C ARG A 96 -10.86 -1.47 -8.72
N THR A 97 -11.36 -1.75 -9.91
CA THR A 97 -10.75 -2.65 -10.91
C THR A 97 -10.32 -1.80 -12.09
N TYR A 98 -9.03 -1.83 -12.44
CA TYR A 98 -8.47 -1.02 -13.53
C TYR A 98 -8.84 -1.57 -14.92
N LYS A 99 -9.16 -2.87 -15.03
CA LYS A 99 -9.46 -3.56 -16.30
C LYS A 99 -10.71 -3.06 -17.05
N GLU A 100 -11.63 -2.32 -16.40
CA GLU A 100 -12.92 -1.97 -17.02
C GLU A 100 -13.02 -0.50 -17.53
N GLY A 101 -12.02 0.37 -17.30
CA GLY A 101 -12.20 1.82 -17.51
C GLY A 101 -11.03 2.65 -18.03
N GLY A 102 -9.84 2.08 -18.22
CA GLY A 102 -8.68 2.83 -18.71
C GLY A 102 -7.83 3.45 -17.60
N ASN A 103 -6.52 3.51 -17.88
CA ASN A 103 -5.39 4.01 -17.07
C ASN A 103 -5.42 3.68 -15.57
N GLN A 104 -4.44 2.90 -15.13
CA GLN A 104 -4.16 2.72 -13.71
C GLN A 104 -4.07 4.09 -13.02
N VAL A 105 -4.78 4.26 -11.91
CA VAL A 105 -4.66 5.43 -11.03
C VAL A 105 -3.92 4.96 -9.78
N PRO A 106 -2.60 5.18 -9.70
CA PRO A 106 -1.81 4.71 -8.57
C PRO A 106 -2.23 5.38 -7.26
N LEU A 107 -1.90 4.70 -6.16
CA LEU A 107 -1.98 5.32 -4.85
C LEU A 107 -0.83 6.30 -4.65
N ARG A 108 -1.15 7.51 -4.21
CA ARG A 108 -0.14 8.50 -3.82
C ARG A 108 0.32 8.28 -2.39
N CYS A 109 -0.63 8.10 -1.48
CA CYS A 109 -0.35 7.79 -0.09
C CYS A 109 -1.54 7.14 0.60
N ALA A 110 -1.27 6.43 1.68
CA ALA A 110 -2.28 6.02 2.65
C ALA A 110 -1.75 6.22 4.07
N SER A 111 -2.67 6.39 5.00
CA SER A 111 -2.38 6.51 6.43
C SER A 111 -3.46 5.80 7.23
N PHE A 112 -3.03 5.06 8.25
CA PHE A 112 -3.89 4.38 9.20
C PHE A 112 -3.71 4.98 10.59
N GLY A 113 -4.82 5.28 11.25
CA GLY A 113 -4.90 5.62 12.66
C GLY A 113 -5.03 4.37 13.55
N CYS A 114 -4.79 4.54 14.85
CA CYS A 114 -4.83 3.45 15.83
C CYS A 114 -6.24 2.86 16.09
N ASP A 115 -7.29 3.60 15.75
CA ASP A 115 -8.68 3.24 16.02
C ASP A 115 -9.43 2.72 14.78
N GLY A 116 -8.70 2.26 13.76
CA GLY A 116 -9.29 1.80 12.49
C GLY A 116 -9.71 2.94 11.56
N ALA A 117 -9.41 4.18 11.92
CA ALA A 117 -9.49 5.32 11.02
C ALA A 117 -8.43 5.20 9.91
N TRP A 118 -8.76 5.57 8.69
CA TRP A 118 -7.79 5.57 7.59
C TRP A 118 -8.11 6.60 6.52
N VAL A 119 -7.10 6.95 5.74
CA VAL A 119 -7.19 7.78 4.54
C VAL A 119 -6.31 7.19 3.44
N VAL A 120 -6.81 7.17 2.22
CA VAL A 120 -6.04 6.95 0.99
C VAL A 120 -6.24 8.14 0.07
N VAL A 121 -5.15 8.56 -0.56
CA VAL A 121 -5.15 9.57 -1.62
C VAL A 121 -4.67 8.92 -2.90
N GLU A 122 -5.49 8.97 -3.92
CA GLU A 122 -5.20 8.49 -5.28
C GLU A 122 -4.56 9.61 -6.10
N ASP A 123 -3.82 9.23 -7.15
CA ASP A 123 -3.12 10.22 -7.99
C ASP A 123 -4.06 11.14 -8.78
N ASP A 124 -5.28 10.67 -9.10
CA ASP A 124 -6.38 11.42 -9.75
C ASP A 124 -7.05 12.45 -8.81
N GLY A 125 -6.61 12.51 -7.55
CA GLY A 125 -7.12 13.44 -6.55
C GLY A 125 -8.29 12.91 -5.72
N VAL A 126 -8.75 11.68 -5.98
CA VAL A 126 -9.77 11.04 -5.14
C VAL A 126 -9.20 10.75 -3.75
N ILE A 127 -9.95 11.16 -2.72
CA ILE A 127 -9.66 10.80 -1.33
C ILE A 127 -10.70 9.79 -0.87
N ARG A 128 -10.25 8.68 -0.32
CA ARG A 128 -11.09 7.70 0.38
C ARG A 128 -10.75 7.72 1.85
N SER A 129 -11.75 7.61 2.71
CA SER A 129 -11.53 7.54 4.17
C SER A 129 -12.62 6.76 4.89
N ALA A 130 -12.27 6.09 5.99
CA ALA A 130 -13.23 5.57 6.97
C ALA A 130 -12.76 5.85 8.40
N GLY A 131 -13.69 5.74 9.36
CA GLY A 131 -13.41 5.96 10.78
C GLY A 131 -13.00 7.38 11.17
N LEU A 132 -13.06 8.35 10.24
CA LEU A 132 -12.78 9.75 10.53
C LEU A 132 -13.97 10.45 11.18
N SER A 133 -13.68 11.38 12.10
CA SER A 133 -14.71 12.28 12.62
C SER A 133 -15.27 13.18 11.52
N ALA A 134 -16.54 13.58 11.64
CA ALA A 134 -17.21 14.46 10.68
C ALA A 134 -16.44 15.76 10.42
N LYS A 135 -15.78 16.31 11.46
CA LYS A 135 -14.95 17.52 11.35
C LYS A 135 -13.74 17.32 10.43
N ILE A 136 -13.06 16.18 10.55
CA ILE A 136 -11.90 15.88 9.69
C ILE A 136 -12.36 15.57 8.27
N LYS A 137 -13.44 14.82 8.10
CA LYS A 137 -14.02 14.55 6.78
C LYS A 137 -14.37 15.84 6.03
N ALA A 138 -15.11 16.74 6.68
CA ALA A 138 -15.45 18.04 6.11
C ALA A 138 -14.24 18.94 5.83
N ALA A 139 -13.13 18.75 6.56
CA ALA A 139 -11.87 19.44 6.26
C ALA A 139 -11.17 18.86 5.04
N LEU A 140 -11.14 17.52 4.90
CA LEU A 140 -10.58 16.83 3.74
C LEU A 140 -11.33 17.17 2.45
N ASP A 141 -12.67 17.18 2.50
CA ASP A 141 -13.52 17.49 1.33
C ASP A 141 -13.27 18.90 0.75
N LYS A 142 -12.71 19.81 1.55
CA LYS A 142 -12.37 21.19 1.14
C LYS A 142 -10.93 21.35 0.67
N LYS A 143 -10.10 20.32 0.77
CA LYS A 143 -8.67 20.41 0.45
C LYS A 143 -8.41 19.93 -0.97
N PRO A 144 -7.85 20.77 -1.85
CA PRO A 144 -7.47 20.32 -3.17
C PRO A 144 -6.31 19.33 -3.07
N VAL A 145 -6.42 18.21 -3.76
CA VAL A 145 -5.30 17.29 -4.01
C VAL A 145 -4.66 17.72 -5.32
N ARG A 146 -3.36 18.01 -5.30
CA ARG A 146 -2.63 18.36 -6.54
C ARG A 146 -2.55 17.14 -7.43
N VAL A 147 -3.26 17.09 -8.54
CA VAL A 147 -3.11 16.01 -9.52
C VAL A 147 -1.78 16.23 -10.25
N GLY A 148 -0.93 15.20 -10.30
CA GLY A 148 0.28 15.26 -11.10
C GLY A 148 -0.10 15.26 -12.57
N ILE A 149 0.36 16.25 -13.33
CA ILE A 149 0.31 16.18 -14.80
C ILE A 149 1.38 15.16 -15.19
N VAL A 150 0.96 14.03 -15.73
CA VAL A 150 1.84 12.99 -16.30
C VAL A 150 2.41 13.50 -17.62
#